data_AF-A0A0F9MP97-F1
#
_entry.id   AF-A0A0F9MP97-F1
#
_cell.length_a   1.000
_cell.length_b   1.000
_cell.length_c   1.000
_cell.angle_alpha   90.00
_cell.angle_beta   90.00
_cell.angle_gamma   90.00
#
_symmetry.space_group_name_H-M   'P 1'
#
loop_
_entity.id
_entity.type
_entity.pdbx_description
1 polymer ?
#
loop_
_entity_poly.entity_id
_entity_poly.type
_entity_poly.pdbx_seq_one_letter_code
_entity_poly.pdbx_strand_id
1 'polypeptide(L)'
;MREMHHSRWKKVGTALAVSSALGLMSGLSMANDKLVDMSKNTDNWVMQGKDFSGTHYSTAKQINKDNVKRLRPSWSFSTGVLNGHEGAPLVVNGTMYIHTPFPNNTFAIDL
;
A
#
# COMPACT_ATOMS: atom_id res chain seq x y z
N MET A 1 33.35 -19.11 -53.39
CA MET A 1 33.41 -18.01 -52.39
C MET A 1 32.09 -17.23 -52.36
N ARG A 2 30.93 -17.88 -52.09
CA ARG A 2 29.60 -17.23 -52.17
C ARG A 2 28.56 -17.78 -51.18
N GLU A 3 29.01 -18.33 -50.04
CA GLU A 3 28.15 -19.02 -49.05
C GLU A 3 28.12 -18.34 -47.66
N MET A 4 28.95 -17.34 -47.38
CA MET A 4 29.06 -16.75 -46.02
C MET A 4 28.16 -15.53 -45.74
N HIS A 5 27.47 -14.95 -46.73
CA HIS A 5 26.76 -13.68 -46.54
C HIS A 5 25.35 -13.82 -45.93
N HIS A 6 24.61 -14.91 -46.25
CA HIS A 6 23.22 -15.07 -45.84
C HIS A 6 23.01 -15.54 -44.38
N SER A 7 24.01 -16.19 -43.77
CA SER A 7 23.89 -16.78 -42.42
C SER A 7 23.99 -15.73 -41.30
N ARG A 8 24.80 -14.68 -41.50
CA ARG A 8 25.02 -13.62 -40.49
C ARG A 8 23.76 -12.77 -40.25
N TRP A 9 22.95 -12.56 -41.27
CA TRP A 9 21.75 -11.72 -41.20
C TRP A 9 20.57 -12.43 -40.52
N LYS A 10 20.47 -13.76 -40.66
CA LYS A 10 19.47 -14.56 -39.91
C LYS A 10 19.76 -14.57 -38.41
N LYS A 11 21.03 -14.71 -38.02
CA LYS A 11 21.45 -14.74 -36.60
C LYS A 11 21.21 -13.41 -35.86
N VAL A 12 21.38 -12.28 -36.54
CA VAL A 12 21.09 -10.95 -35.97
C VAL A 12 19.59 -10.75 -35.78
N GLY A 13 18.76 -11.19 -36.73
CA GLY A 13 17.29 -11.11 -36.61
C GLY A 13 16.73 -11.96 -35.46
N THR A 14 17.27 -13.14 -35.20
CA THR A 14 16.83 -14.00 -34.09
C THR A 14 17.26 -13.45 -32.72
N ALA A 15 18.46 -12.87 -32.62
CA ALA A 15 18.95 -12.28 -31.37
C ALA A 15 18.14 -11.04 -30.95
N LEU A 16 17.67 -10.23 -31.90
CA LEU A 16 16.78 -9.09 -31.63
C LEU A 16 15.39 -9.56 -31.16
N ALA A 17 14.80 -10.58 -31.79
CA ALA A 17 13.47 -11.08 -31.41
C ALA A 17 13.42 -11.69 -29.99
N VAL A 18 14.48 -12.39 -29.56
CA VAL A 18 14.57 -12.96 -28.20
C VAL A 18 14.77 -11.86 -27.16
N SER A 19 15.52 -10.80 -27.49
CA SER A 19 15.73 -9.66 -26.59
C SER A 19 14.44 -8.83 -26.41
N SER A 20 13.64 -8.67 -27.47
CA SER A 20 12.33 -8.02 -27.41
C SER A 20 11.30 -8.84 -26.60
N ALA A 21 11.33 -10.17 -26.71
CA ALA A 21 10.44 -11.05 -25.96
C ALA A 21 10.75 -11.07 -24.44
N LEU A 22 12.00 -10.89 -24.04
CA LEU A 22 12.40 -10.76 -22.63
C LEU A 22 12.07 -9.38 -22.04
N GLY A 23 12.10 -8.31 -22.84
CA GLY A 23 11.75 -6.96 -22.39
C GLY A 23 10.25 -6.76 -22.10
N LEU A 24 9.38 -7.48 -22.81
CA LEU A 24 7.91 -7.43 -22.65
C LEU A 24 7.38 -8.21 -21.45
N MET A 25 8.22 -9.02 -20.77
CA MET A 25 7.88 -9.69 -19.51
C MET A 25 8.39 -8.94 -18.28
N SER A 26 8.68 -7.64 -18.41
CA SER A 26 8.78 -6.75 -17.26
C SER A 26 7.39 -6.68 -16.61
N GLY A 27 7.13 -7.61 -15.68
CA GLY A 27 5.81 -7.85 -15.11
C GLY A 27 5.15 -6.55 -14.67
N LEU A 28 3.91 -6.35 -15.11
CA LEU A 28 3.01 -5.37 -14.51
C LEU A 28 3.01 -5.65 -13.01
N SER A 29 3.62 -4.77 -12.23
CA SER A 29 3.71 -4.94 -10.78
C SER A 29 2.30 -4.88 -10.19
N MET A 30 1.72 -6.04 -9.87
CA MET A 30 0.39 -6.18 -9.23
C MET A 30 0.46 -5.91 -7.72
N ALA A 31 1.30 -4.96 -7.28
CA ALA A 31 1.41 -4.62 -5.86
C ALA A 31 0.13 -3.94 -5.33
N ASN A 32 -0.69 -3.37 -6.22
CA ASN A 32 -1.84 -2.56 -5.84
C ASN A 32 -3.07 -3.37 -5.41
N ASP A 33 -3.33 -4.52 -6.04
CA ASP A 33 -4.59 -5.25 -5.88
C ASP A 33 -4.86 -5.69 -4.45
N LYS A 34 -3.81 -6.15 -3.75
CA LYS A 34 -3.92 -6.54 -2.35
C LYS A 34 -4.33 -5.35 -1.46
N LEU A 35 -3.78 -4.16 -1.69
CA LEU A 35 -4.17 -2.96 -0.92
C LEU A 35 -5.59 -2.53 -1.23
N VAL A 36 -6.03 -2.62 -2.49
CA VAL A 36 -7.42 -2.38 -2.89
C VAL A 36 -8.38 -3.34 -2.16
N ASP A 37 -8.01 -4.61 -2.04
CA ASP A 37 -8.83 -5.58 -1.34
C ASP A 37 -8.84 -5.36 0.17
N MET A 38 -7.68 -5.03 0.75
CA MET A 38 -7.58 -4.72 2.18
C MET A 38 -8.34 -3.44 2.55
N SER A 39 -8.39 -2.42 1.67
CA SER A 39 -9.11 -1.17 1.95
C SER A 39 -10.63 -1.36 2.01
N LYS A 40 -11.18 -2.38 1.32
CA LYS A 40 -12.60 -2.74 1.37
C LYS A 40 -13.02 -3.33 2.71
N ASN A 41 -12.10 -3.92 3.47
CA ASN A 41 -12.41 -4.41 4.81
C ASN A 41 -12.63 -3.23 5.77
N THR A 42 -13.79 -3.19 6.42
CA THR A 42 -14.17 -2.14 7.37
C THR A 42 -13.32 -2.16 8.65
N ASP A 43 -12.74 -3.32 9.01
CA ASP A 43 -11.87 -3.46 10.19
C ASP A 43 -10.47 -2.85 9.96
N ASN A 44 -10.14 -2.53 8.71
CA ASN A 44 -8.83 -2.01 8.32
C ASN A 44 -8.87 -0.52 7.95
N TRP A 45 -7.78 0.18 8.24
CA TRP A 45 -7.44 1.50 7.72
C TRP A 45 -6.01 1.44 7.16
N VAL A 46 -5.88 1.00 5.90
CA VAL A 46 -4.59 0.58 5.33
C VAL A 46 -3.79 1.71 4.68
N MET A 47 -4.38 2.89 4.52
CA MET A 47 -3.75 4.09 3.98
C MET A 47 -4.41 5.34 4.53
N GLN A 48 -3.72 6.49 4.52
CA GLN A 48 -4.18 7.74 5.18
C GLN A 48 -5.60 8.16 4.77
N GLY A 49 -5.94 8.03 3.48
CA GLY A 49 -7.24 8.40 2.91
C GLY A 49 -8.34 7.32 2.99
N LYS A 50 -8.14 6.25 3.79
CA LYS A 50 -8.92 4.99 3.82
C LYS A 50 -8.76 4.12 2.57
N ASP A 51 -8.93 4.69 1.38
CA ASP A 51 -8.76 4.03 0.09
C ASP A 51 -8.17 5.00 -0.95
N PHE A 52 -7.99 4.51 -2.19
CA PHE A 52 -7.41 5.32 -3.27
C PHE A 52 -8.29 6.47 -3.75
N SER A 53 -9.57 6.52 -3.38
CA SER A 53 -10.42 7.68 -3.62
C SER A 53 -10.11 8.83 -2.67
N GLY A 54 -9.46 8.55 -1.53
CA GLY A 54 -9.07 9.56 -0.55
C GLY A 54 -10.25 10.24 0.15
N THR A 55 -11.42 9.59 0.20
CA THR A 55 -12.63 10.18 0.78
C THR A 55 -12.65 10.20 2.31
N HIS A 56 -11.72 9.49 2.96
CA HIS A 56 -11.69 9.32 4.42
C HIS A 56 -13.00 8.75 5.02
N TYR A 57 -13.79 8.00 4.23
CA TYR A 57 -15.11 7.51 4.62
C TYR A 57 -15.08 6.07 5.13
N SER A 58 -15.69 5.81 6.29
CA SER A 58 -15.92 4.46 6.82
C SER A 58 -17.40 4.05 6.69
N THR A 59 -17.64 2.81 6.26
CA THR A 59 -18.97 2.21 6.19
C THR A 59 -19.43 1.60 7.54
N ALA A 60 -18.60 1.65 8.58
CA ALA A 60 -18.93 1.15 9.92
C ALA A 60 -20.13 1.91 10.52
N LYS A 61 -21.06 1.19 11.15
CA LYS A 61 -22.32 1.78 11.69
C LYS A 61 -22.53 1.58 13.19
N GLN A 62 -21.58 0.93 13.88
CA GLN A 62 -21.69 0.64 15.31
C GLN A 62 -21.86 1.91 16.13
N ILE A 63 -21.10 2.97 15.80
CA ILE A 63 -21.28 4.31 16.36
C ILE A 63 -22.15 5.12 15.38
N ASN A 64 -23.19 5.76 15.90
CA ASN A 64 -24.14 6.53 15.10
C ASN A 64 -24.77 7.67 15.93
N LYS A 65 -25.60 8.49 15.28
CA LYS A 65 -26.24 9.69 15.87
C LYS A 65 -27.03 9.42 17.17
N ASP A 66 -27.58 8.21 17.32
CA ASP A 66 -28.44 7.88 18.46
C ASP A 66 -27.63 7.45 19.69
N ASN A 67 -26.42 6.91 19.47
CA ASN A 67 -25.59 6.33 20.54
C ASN A 67 -24.24 7.04 20.79
N VAL A 68 -23.82 7.98 19.95
CA VAL A 68 -22.53 8.70 20.08
C VAL A 68 -22.36 9.39 21.43
N LYS A 69 -23.47 9.81 22.06
CA LYS A 69 -23.49 10.39 23.43
C LYS A 69 -22.90 9.47 24.51
N ARG A 70 -22.82 8.17 24.25
CA ARG A 70 -22.26 7.16 25.16
C ARG A 70 -20.77 6.90 24.95
N LEU A 71 -20.13 7.51 23.95
CA LEU A 71 -18.72 7.25 23.64
C LEU A 71 -17.82 7.68 24.79
N ARG A 72 -16.84 6.85 25.15
CA ARG A 72 -15.85 7.12 26.21
C ARG A 72 -14.46 6.69 25.72
N PRO A 73 -13.37 7.30 26.22
CA PRO A 73 -12.02 6.81 25.95
C PRO A 73 -11.88 5.35 26.37
N SER A 74 -11.35 4.50 25.50
CA SER A 74 -11.07 3.10 25.83
C SER A 74 -9.66 2.89 26.36
N TRP A 75 -8.68 3.63 25.81
CA TRP A 75 -7.27 3.62 26.20
C TRP A 75 -6.57 4.86 25.61
N SER A 76 -5.33 5.12 26.06
CA SER A 76 -4.43 6.11 25.48
C SER A 76 -3.00 5.58 25.41
N PHE A 77 -2.20 6.10 24.48
CA PHE A 77 -0.81 5.73 24.29
C PHE A 77 0.04 7.00 24.13
N SER A 78 1.13 7.10 24.89
CA SER A 78 2.10 8.20 24.76
C SER A 78 3.15 7.84 23.72
N THR A 79 3.34 8.70 22.72
CA THR A 79 4.40 8.53 21.70
C THR A 79 5.80 8.86 22.24
N GLY A 80 5.89 9.43 23.44
CA GLY A 80 7.16 9.78 24.09
C GLY A 80 7.89 10.97 23.47
N VAL A 81 7.28 11.69 22.52
CA VAL A 81 7.87 12.87 21.88
C VAL A 81 6.89 14.05 21.86
N LEU A 82 7.45 15.25 21.75
CA LEU A 82 6.69 16.50 21.67
C LEU A 82 6.57 16.99 20.21
N ASN A 83 6.05 18.20 20.03
CA ASN A 83 5.78 18.88 18.75
C ASN A 83 4.56 18.33 17.99
N GLY A 84 4.29 18.94 16.82
CA GLY A 84 3.06 18.71 16.06
C GLY A 84 2.99 17.30 15.46
N HIS A 85 2.02 16.50 15.91
CA HIS A 85 1.72 15.19 15.36
C HIS A 85 0.69 15.33 14.23
N GLU A 86 1.07 14.93 13.02
CA GLU A 86 0.23 14.99 11.82
C GLU A 86 -0.11 13.58 11.30
N GLY A 87 -1.02 13.51 10.33
CA GLY A 87 -1.52 12.26 9.78
C GLY A 87 -2.40 11.47 10.76
N ALA A 88 -2.69 10.22 10.41
CA ALA A 88 -3.49 9.31 11.21
C ALA A 88 -2.79 7.93 11.34
N PRO A 89 -3.12 7.14 12.39
CA PRO A 89 -2.67 5.76 12.50
C PRO A 89 -3.15 4.89 11.32
N LEU A 90 -2.42 3.82 11.03
CA LEU A 90 -2.89 2.73 10.16
C LEU A 90 -3.33 1.55 11.02
N VAL A 91 -4.39 0.85 10.59
CA VAL A 91 -4.83 -0.40 11.24
C VAL A 91 -4.90 -1.49 10.19
N VAL A 92 -4.17 -2.57 10.41
CA VAL A 92 -4.10 -3.70 9.49
C VAL A 92 -4.16 -4.99 10.30
N ASN A 93 -5.20 -5.79 10.11
CA ASN A 93 -5.34 -7.13 10.69
C ASN A 93 -5.10 -7.16 12.22
N GLY A 94 -5.69 -6.22 12.96
CA GLY A 94 -5.56 -6.14 14.42
C GLY A 94 -4.29 -5.44 14.93
N THR A 95 -3.39 -4.98 14.06
CA THR A 95 -2.23 -4.19 14.48
C THR A 95 -2.42 -2.72 14.11
N MET A 96 -2.20 -1.82 15.06
CA MET A 96 -2.17 -0.37 14.84
C MET A 96 -0.74 0.14 14.70
N TYR A 97 -0.48 0.94 13.66
CA TYR A 97 0.79 1.57 13.40
C TYR A 97 0.69 3.08 13.63
N ILE A 98 1.56 3.63 14.47
CA ILE A 98 1.63 5.05 14.82
C ILE A 98 3.02 5.57 14.49
N HIS A 99 3.11 6.77 13.91
CA HIS A 99 4.36 7.47 13.67
C HIS A 99 4.41 8.78 14.43
N THR A 100 5.60 9.35 14.57
CA THR A 100 5.82 10.59 15.33
C THR A 100 6.51 11.66 14.49
N PRO A 101 6.54 12.92 14.99
CA PRO A 101 7.48 13.94 14.53
C PRO A 101 8.93 13.51 14.75
N PHE A 102 9.90 14.32 14.32
CA PHE A 102 11.33 14.06 14.53
C PHE A 102 11.60 13.60 15.98
N PRO A 103 12.29 12.45 16.18
CA PRO A 103 13.14 11.71 15.23
C PRO A 103 12.43 10.63 14.41
N ASN A 104 11.11 10.71 14.23
CA ASN A 104 10.29 9.84 13.38
C ASN A 104 10.21 8.38 13.89
N ASN A 105 9.95 8.24 15.19
CA ASN A 105 9.69 6.93 15.80
C ASN A 105 8.45 6.29 15.15
N THR A 106 8.45 4.95 15.08
CA THR A 106 7.31 4.15 14.61
C THR A 106 7.00 3.07 15.63
N PHE A 107 5.72 2.91 15.95
CA PHE A 107 5.20 1.91 16.89
C PHE A 107 4.25 0.97 16.17
N ALA A 108 4.25 -0.30 16.58
CA ALA A 108 3.23 -1.29 16.24
C ALA A 108 2.58 -1.75 17.54
N ILE A 109 1.25 -1.64 17.63
CA ILE A 109 0.45 -1.96 18.81
C ILE A 109 -0.51 -3.10 18.45
N ASP A 110 -0.50 -4.15 19.26
CA ASP A 110 -1.46 -5.27 19.19
C ASP A 110 -2.79 -4.86 19.87
N LEU A 111 -3.93 -5.02 19.18
CA LEU A 111 -5.25 -4.50 19.59
C LEU A 111 -6.18 -5.54 20.24
#